data_AF-A0A0F2REU7-F1
#
_entry.id   AF-A0A0F2REU7-F1
#
_cell.length_a   1.000
_cell.length_b   1.000
_cell.length_c   1.000
_cell.angle_alpha   90.00
_cell.angle_beta   90.00
_cell.angle_gamma   90.00
#
_symmetry.space_group_name_H-M   'P 1'
#
loop_
_entity.id
_entity.type
_entity.pdbx_description
1 polymer ?
#
loop_
_entity_poly.entity_id
_entity_poly.type
_entity_poly.pdbx_seq_one_letter_code
_entity_poly.pdbx_strand_id
1 'polypeptide(L)' 'MTSLKVRKIGNSLGVVLPKEVLEALKVQEGDFLDVTRTKAGVELTVSDEEVDRLMQLAEKIMEDNREVLRALAK' A
#
# COMPACT_ATOMS: atom_id res chain seq x y z
N MET A 1 -18.04 6.16 13.13
CA MET A 1 -17.84 5.18 12.05
C MET A 1 -18.29 5.84 10.77
N THR A 2 -17.39 6.04 9.81
CA THR A 2 -17.71 6.67 8.52
C THR A 2 -17.91 5.57 7.49
N SER A 3 -19.11 5.46 6.91
CA SER A 3 -19.40 4.48 5.86
C SER A 3 -19.18 5.11 4.48
N LEU A 4 -18.47 4.39 3.60
CA LEU A 4 -18.22 4.84 2.24
C LEU A 4 -19.13 4.11 1.26
N LYS A 5 -19.65 4.85 0.28
CA LYS A 5 -20.48 4.27 -0.79
C LYS A 5 -19.64 4.06 -2.04
N VAL A 6 -19.54 2.80 -2.48
CA VAL A 6 -18.98 2.45 -3.78
C VAL A 6 -19.85 3.04 -4.88
N ARG A 7 -19.22 3.74 -5.82
CA ARG A 7 -19.89 4.39 -6.95
C ARG A 7 -19.04 4.29 -8.21
N LYS A 8 -19.67 4.50 -9.36
CA LYS A 8 -18.98 4.55 -10.65
C LYS A 8 -18.16 5.82 -10.77
N ILE A 9 -16.89 5.69 -11.12
CA ILE A 9 -15.95 6.77 -11.42
C ILE A 9 -15.33 6.44 -12.78
N GLY A 10 -15.74 7.14 -13.83
CA GLY A 10 -15.37 6.80 -15.20
C GLY A 10 -15.82 5.38 -15.57
N ASN A 11 -14.86 4.52 -15.96
CA ASN A 11 -15.12 3.12 -16.28
C ASN A 11 -14.89 2.16 -15.09
N SER A 12 -14.57 2.70 -13.91
CA SER A 12 -14.22 1.93 -12.72
C SER A 12 -15.22 2.15 -11.59
N LEU A 13 -15.10 1.35 -10.53
CA LEU A 13 -15.76 1.59 -9.26
C LEU A 13 -14.75 2.17 -8.26
N GLY A 14 -15.21 3.08 -7.42
CA GLY A 14 -14.38 3.67 -6.39
C GLY A 14 -15.20 4.21 -5.22
N VAL A 15 -14.48 4.71 -4.22
CA VAL A 15 -15.03 5.42 -3.06
C VAL A 15 -14.45 6.82 -3.03
N VAL A 16 -15.19 7.76 -2.46
CA VAL A 16 -14.70 9.12 -2.20
C VAL A 16 -14.29 9.17 -0.74
N LEU A 17 -13.02 9.43 -0.47
CA LEU A 17 -12.51 9.58 0.89
C LEU A 17 -12.95 10.95 1.45
N PRO A 18 -13.65 10.99 2.59
CA PRO A 18 -14.05 12.24 3.22
C PRO A 18 -12.84 12.95 3.83
N LYS A 19 -12.99 14.26 4.08
CA LYS A 19 -11.90 15.13 4.54
C LYS A 19 -11.20 14.61 5.79
N GLU A 20 -11.97 14.10 6.75
CA GLU A 20 -11.44 13.50 7.99
C GLU A 20 -10.49 12.31 7.75
N VAL A 21 -10.73 11.50 6.71
CA VAL A 21 -9.90 10.35 6.36
C VAL A 21 -8.64 10.80 5.65
N LEU A 22 -8.75 11.78 4.75
CA LEU A 22 -7.59 12.40 4.09
C LEU A 22 -6.65 13.05 5.11
N GLU A 23 -7.21 13.76 6.11
CA GLU A 23 -6.44 14.37 7.20
C GLU A 23 -5.76 13.33 8.09
N ALA A 24 -6.45 12.22 8.40
CA ALA A 24 -5.87 11.13 9.19
C ALA A 24 -4.71 10.44 8.47
N LEU A 25 -4.84 10.25 7.15
CA LEU A 25 -3.78 9.70 6.30
C LEU A 25 -2.71 10.74 5.94
N LYS A 26 -2.99 12.03 6.15
CA LYS A 26 -2.12 13.17 5.76
C LYS A 26 -1.81 13.19 4.25
N VAL A 27 -2.81 12.88 3.44
CA VAL A 27 -2.68 12.85 1.97
C VAL A 27 -3.47 13.96 1.30
N GLN A 28 -3.03 14.35 0.11
CA GLN A 28 -3.60 15.38 -0.75
C GLN A 28 -3.83 14.84 -2.16
N GLU A 29 -4.41 15.68 -3.02
CA GLU A 29 -4.60 15.34 -4.43
C GLU A 29 -3.24 15.10 -5.10
N GLY A 30 -3.08 13.93 -5.74
CA GLY A 30 -1.84 13.52 -6.39
C GLY A 30 -1.01 12.52 -5.59
N ASP A 31 -1.28 12.36 -4.29
CA ASP A 31 -0.62 11.35 -3.47
C ASP A 31 -1.13 9.94 -3.78
N PHE A 32 -0.26 8.95 -3.55
CA PHE A 32 -0.57 7.54 -3.73
C PHE A 32 -0.90 6.87 -2.39
N LEU A 33 -1.83 5.92 -2.45
CA LEU A 33 -2.20 5.06 -1.34
C LEU A 33 -2.01 3.60 -1.73
N ASP A 34 -1.37 2.84 -0.86
CA ASP A 34 -1.24 1.40 -1.01
C ASP A 34 -2.42 0.69 -0.34
N VAL A 35 -2.84 -0.41 -0.95
CA VAL A 35 -3.91 -1.26 -0.45
C VAL A 35 -3.34 -2.61 -0.07
N THR A 36 -3.28 -2.91 1.22
CA THR A 36 -2.79 -4.19 1.73
C THR A 36 -3.94 -5.06 2.21
N ARG A 37 -3.92 -6.37 1.91
CA ARG A 37 -4.94 -7.32 2.38
C ARG A 37 -4.66 -7.72 3.82
N THR A 38 -5.71 -7.72 4.64
CA THR A 38 -5.66 -8.18 6.04
C THR A 38 -6.70 -9.26 6.27
N LYS A 39 -6.70 -9.90 7.45
CA LYS A 39 -7.72 -10.89 7.82
C LYS A 39 -9.14 -10.31 7.89
N ALA A 40 -9.26 -9.01 8.12
CA ALA A 40 -10.53 -8.31 8.28
C ALA A 40 -11.01 -7.61 7.00
N GLY A 41 -10.19 -7.56 5.95
CA GLY A 41 -10.50 -6.85 4.71
C GLY A 41 -9.24 -6.25 4.08
N VAL A 42 -9.23 -4.93 3.94
CA VAL A 42 -8.11 -4.18 3.39
C VAL A 42 -7.73 -3.02 4.29
N GLU A 43 -6.46 -2.65 4.27
CA GLU A 43 -5.90 -1.47 4.93
C GLU A 43 -5.35 -0.52 3.88
N LEU A 44 -5.52 0.78 4.12
CA LEU A 44 -4.98 1.85 3.28
C LEU A 44 -3.82 2.51 4.02
N THR A 45 -2.69 2.62 3.34
CA THR A 45 -1.48 3.29 3.85
C THR A 45 -0.97 4.29 2.82
N VAL A 46 -0.30 5.35 3.28
CA VAL A 46 0.36 6.29 2.36
C VAL A 46 1.50 5.56 1.67
N SER A 47 1.53 5.61 0.34
CA SER A 47 2.63 5.04 -0.41
C SER A 47 3.89 5.84 -0.15
N ASP A 48 4.95 5.16 0.28
CA ASP A 48 6.28 5.73 0.44
C ASP A 48 7.16 5.23 -0.71
N GLU A 49 7.38 6.09 -1.71
CA GLU A 49 8.19 5.75 -2.88
C GLU A 49 9.63 5.33 -2.52
N GLU A 50 10.15 5.72 -1.36
CA GLU A 50 11.47 5.29 -0.89
C GLU A 50 11.42 3.86 -0.36
N VAL A 51 10.37 3.51 0.39
CA VAL A 51 10.13 2.15 0.87
C VAL A 51 9.88 1.19 -0.29
N ASP A 52 9.11 1.60 -1.30
CA ASP A 52 8.88 0.76 -2.49
C ASP A 52 10.18 0.46 -3.25
N ARG A 53 11.04 1.47 -3.42
CA ARG A 53 12.36 1.29 -4.04
C ARG A 53 13.26 0.37 -3.21
N LEU A 54 13.24 0.53 -1.88
CA LEU A 54 14.00 -0.32 -0.97
C LEU A 54 13.50 -1.77 -0.97
N MET A 55 12.18 -1.98 -1.01
CA MET A 55 11.58 -3.32 -1.08
C MET A 55 11.90 -4.00 -2.40
N GLN A 56 11.80 -3.30 -3.54
CA GLN A 56 12.21 -3.84 -4.84
C GLN A 56 13.70 -4.22 -4.87
N LEU A 57 14.56 -3.38 -4.27
CA LEU A 57 15.98 -3.68 -4.15
C LEU A 57 16.23 -4.88 -3.24
N ALA A 58 15.52 -4.95 -2.10
CA ALA A 58 15.63 -6.07 -1.17
C ALA A 58 15.16 -7.38 -1.80
N GLU A 59 14.05 -7.38 -2.55
CA GLU A 59 13.54 -8.54 -3.27
C GLU A 59 14.58 -9.05 -4.29
N LYS A 60 15.18 -8.14 -5.05
CA LYS A 60 16.28 -8.48 -5.97
C LYS A 60 17.49 -9.08 -5.25
N ILE A 61 17.92 -8.48 -4.14
CA ILE A 61 19.04 -9.00 -3.34
C ILE A 61 18.71 -10.38 -2.77
N MET A 62 17.47 -10.59 -2.32
CA MET A 62 17.00 -11.89 -1.81
C MET A 62 16.94 -12.96 -2.90
N GLU A 63 16.55 -12.59 -4.11
CA GLU A 63 16.55 -13.47 -5.28
C GLU A 63 17.98 -13.85 -5.67
N ASP A 64 18.87 -12.85 -5.79
CA ASP A 64 20.27 -13.04 -6.19
C ASP A 64 21.08 -13.84 -5.14
N ASN A 65 20.73 -13.74 -3.85
CA ASN A 65 21.47 -14.36 -2.74
C ASN A 65 20.68 -15.46 -2.02
N ARG A 66 19.69 -16.06 -2.68
CA ARG A 66 18.73 -16.98 -2.07
C ARG A 66 19.37 -18.13 -1.31
N GLU A 67 20.44 -18.72 -1.83
CA GLU A 67 21.15 -19.84 -1.16
C GLU A 67 21.98 -19.39 0.04
N VAL A 68 22.68 -18.25 -0.08
CA VAL A 68 23.54 -17.68 0.97
C VAL A 68 22.69 -17.22 2.15
N LEU A 69 21.60 -16.48 1.89
CA LEU A 69 20.68 -16.01 2.92
C LEU A 69 19.99 -17.18 3.65
N ARG A 70 19.69 -18.27 2.92
CA ARG A 70 19.10 -19.48 3.50
C ARG A 70 20.08 -20.24 4.40
N ALA A 71 21.37 -20.19 4.11
CA ALA A 71 22.42 -20.76 4.96
C ALA A 71 22.68 -19.92 6.23
N LEU A 72 22.49 -18.60 6.16
CA LEU A 72 22.64 -17.68 7.30
C LEU A 72 21.44 -17.67 8.26
N ALA A 73 20.27 -18.11 7.81
CA ALA A 73 19.07 -18.20 8.63
C ALA A 73 19.02 -19.44 9.55
N LYS A 74 20.16 -20.13 9.74
CA LYS A 74 20.32 -21.38 10.47
C LYS A 74 21.22 -21.18 11.67
#